data_AF-A0A9D3P940-F1
#
_entry.id   AF-A0A9D3P940-F1
#
_cell.length_a   1.000
_cell.length_b   1.000
_cell.length_c   1.000
_cell.angle_alpha   90.00
_cell.angle_beta   90.00
_cell.angle_gamma   90.00
#
_symmetry.space_group_name_H-M   'P 1'
#
loop_
_entity.id
_entity.type
_entity.pdbx_description
1 polymer ?
#
loop_
_entity_poly.entity_id
_entity_poly.type
_entity_poly.pdbx_seq_one_letter_code
_entity_poly.pdbx_strand_id
1 'polypeptide(L)'
;MDAKESIMGFSYKMTDEDTANLIKLRASNEALFTGKRNASKLAWRAVIKEMGLQGKLSSGQASKKWENLKKKYKELKYPPGGLGAAGGDVTAASWHWFYLMNEAMEGRLAGSAPALTTSSYGDEEADSPGTVAARAQSRKRRRESEKNEILEFLNNEAEREGSMGVEVKESDEIEMYIAREEAEGERAALEKERGDLEKERADLEKERAELEKERVGLEKERLGLERQRVGLERELAATDRDRAALEREKAGVERDRAAVERDRAQLEKDRAGMERDRATLDRDWALLEKERAALDRERAILMRDKEAIKNCTLEVKNNTPVVELDAEALERRERFLSLFEKLIEKL
;
A
#
# COMPACT_ATOMS: atom_id res chain seq x y z
N MET A 1 -29.26 41.33 -28.48
CA MET A 1 -28.17 40.75 -29.26
C MET A 1 -27.04 40.41 -28.30
N ASP A 2 -27.15 39.19 -27.78
CA ASP A 2 -26.09 38.23 -27.41
C ASP A 2 -24.85 38.68 -26.63
N ALA A 3 -24.97 38.67 -25.31
CA ALA A 3 -23.85 38.42 -24.40
C ALA A 3 -23.61 36.89 -24.25
N LYS A 4 -23.40 36.20 -25.37
CA LYS A 4 -23.22 34.74 -25.43
C LYS A 4 -21.91 34.29 -26.08
N GLU A 5 -20.89 35.14 -26.08
CA GLU A 5 -19.53 34.74 -26.46
C GLU A 5 -18.51 35.23 -25.43
N SER A 6 -18.33 34.49 -24.34
CA SER A 6 -17.00 34.15 -23.81
C SER A 6 -17.09 33.17 -22.63
N ILE A 7 -17.84 32.09 -22.81
CA ILE A 7 -17.56 30.84 -22.08
C ILE A 7 -17.01 29.88 -23.13
N MET A 8 -15.92 30.30 -23.79
CA MET A 8 -15.04 29.33 -24.40
C MET A 8 -14.43 28.55 -23.24
N GLY A 9 -14.91 27.32 -23.06
CA GLY A 9 -14.28 26.39 -22.14
C GLY A 9 -12.78 26.38 -22.41
N PHE A 10 -12.00 26.83 -21.44
CA PHE A 10 -10.55 26.69 -21.41
C PHE A 10 -10.19 25.21 -21.29
N SER A 11 -10.48 24.45 -22.34
CA SER A 11 -10.10 23.06 -22.54
C SER A 11 -8.67 23.04 -23.08
N TYR A 12 -7.75 23.63 -22.32
CA TYR A 12 -6.34 23.51 -22.62
C TYR A 12 -5.86 22.13 -22.17
N LYS A 13 -5.46 21.30 -23.14
CA LYS A 13 -4.82 20.02 -22.88
C LYS A 13 -3.35 20.30 -22.56
N MET A 14 -3.00 20.32 -21.27
CA MET A 14 -1.60 20.43 -20.84
C MET A 14 -0.75 19.38 -21.54
N THR A 15 0.32 19.83 -22.18
CA THR A 15 1.34 18.95 -22.76
C THR A 15 2.13 18.26 -21.64
N ASP A 16 2.92 17.26 -22.03
CA ASP A 16 3.82 16.61 -21.09
C ASP A 16 4.85 17.62 -20.56
N GLU A 17 5.38 18.50 -21.40
CA GLU A 17 6.29 19.57 -21.00
C GLU A 17 5.67 20.54 -19.99
N ASP A 18 4.41 20.95 -20.20
CA ASP A 18 3.68 21.78 -19.23
C ASP A 18 3.51 21.06 -17.89
N THR A 19 3.25 19.75 -17.93
CA THR A 19 3.07 18.96 -16.72
C THR A 19 4.39 18.85 -15.94
N ALA A 20 5.51 18.67 -16.63
CA ALA A 20 6.84 18.69 -16.03
C ALA A 20 7.17 20.05 -15.39
N ASN A 21 6.92 21.14 -16.12
CA ASN A 21 7.21 22.50 -15.66
C ASN A 21 6.31 22.89 -14.48
N LEU A 22 5.04 22.49 -14.49
CA LEU A 22 4.13 22.68 -13.36
C LEU A 22 4.66 22.01 -12.09
N ILE A 23 5.16 20.77 -12.20
CA ILE A 23 5.71 20.02 -11.05
C ILE A 23 6.93 20.73 -10.50
N LYS A 24 7.89 21.10 -11.36
CA LYS A 24 9.13 21.78 -10.96
C LYS A 24 8.87 23.16 -10.33
N LEU A 25 8.01 23.98 -10.96
CA LEU A 25 7.68 25.32 -10.48
C LEU A 25 6.92 25.29 -9.16
N ARG A 26 5.95 24.38 -8.99
CA ARG A 26 5.26 24.19 -7.71
C ARG A 26 6.26 23.77 -6.65
N ALA A 27 7.04 22.71 -6.89
CA ALA A 27 7.97 22.14 -5.91
C ALA A 27 9.01 23.17 -5.44
N SER A 28 9.58 23.94 -6.38
CA SER A 28 10.56 24.98 -6.07
C SER A 28 9.96 26.16 -5.29
N ASN A 29 8.65 26.42 -5.45
CA ASN A 29 7.94 27.55 -4.84
C ASN A 29 6.95 27.11 -3.74
N GLU A 30 7.27 26.05 -3.00
CA GLU A 30 6.41 25.56 -1.91
C GLU A 30 6.15 26.63 -0.83
N ALA A 31 7.13 27.51 -0.59
CA ALA A 31 7.01 28.62 0.35
C ALA A 31 5.88 29.61 0.02
N LEU A 32 5.35 29.63 -1.21
CA LEU A 32 4.21 30.48 -1.58
C LEU A 32 2.84 29.85 -1.24
N PHE A 33 2.80 28.55 -0.93
CA PHE A 33 1.58 27.80 -0.64
C PHE A 33 1.33 27.68 0.86
N THR A 34 1.37 28.79 1.59
CA THR A 34 1.37 28.83 3.07
C THR A 34 0.00 28.63 3.73
N GLY A 35 -1.04 28.22 2.99
CA GLY A 35 -2.40 28.00 3.51
C GLY A 35 -3.17 29.26 3.97
N LYS A 36 -2.56 30.45 3.88
CA LYS A 36 -3.22 31.74 4.20
C LYS A 36 -4.31 32.04 3.16
N ARG A 37 -5.35 32.79 3.56
CA ARG A 37 -6.47 33.16 2.67
C ARG A 37 -5.94 33.78 1.38
N ASN A 38 -6.40 33.29 0.24
CA ASN A 38 -6.01 33.72 -1.11
C ASN A 38 -4.54 33.48 -1.52
N ALA A 39 -3.64 33.07 -0.61
CA ALA A 39 -2.22 32.86 -0.92
C ALA A 39 -2.00 31.80 -2.00
N SER A 40 -2.66 30.64 -1.87
CA SER A 40 -2.56 29.56 -2.87
C SER A 40 -3.07 29.99 -4.26
N LYS A 41 -4.11 30.83 -4.31
CA LYS A 41 -4.66 31.34 -5.58
C LYS A 41 -3.67 32.27 -6.27
N LEU A 42 -2.98 33.11 -5.49
CA LEU A 42 -1.93 34.00 -5.98
C LEU A 42 -0.69 33.23 -6.45
N ALA A 43 -0.27 32.22 -5.68
CA ALA A 43 0.84 31.34 -6.03
C ALA A 43 0.58 30.60 -7.36
N TRP A 44 -0.61 30.02 -7.53
CA TRP A 44 -0.98 29.37 -8.79
C TRP A 44 -1.03 30.34 -9.98
N ARG A 45 -1.49 31.58 -9.78
CA ARG A 45 -1.45 32.61 -10.83
C ARG A 45 -0.03 32.96 -11.27
N ALA A 46 0.91 33.00 -10.31
CA ALA A 46 2.31 33.22 -10.61
C ALA A 46 2.92 32.04 -11.39
N VAL A 47 2.63 30.80 -11.00
CA VAL A 47 3.10 29.59 -11.71
C VAL A 47 2.60 29.54 -13.15
N ILE A 48 1.31 29.86 -13.37
CA ILE A 48 0.70 29.88 -14.71
C ILE A 48 1.33 30.98 -15.58
N LYS A 49 1.71 32.12 -14.98
CA LYS A 49 2.40 33.20 -15.68
C LYS A 49 3.76 32.77 -16.20
N GLU A 50 4.55 32.14 -15.35
CA GLU A 50 5.90 31.70 -15.69
C GLU A 50 5.89 30.68 -16.84
N MET A 51 4.86 29.85 -16.90
CA MET A 51 4.65 28.89 -18.00
C MET A 51 4.08 29.52 -19.28
N GLY A 52 3.74 30.82 -19.28
CA GLY A 52 3.10 31.49 -20.43
C GLY A 52 1.68 31.00 -20.73
N LEU A 53 1.00 30.36 -19.77
CA LEU A 53 -0.33 29.77 -19.93
C LEU A 53 -1.46 30.67 -19.40
N GLN A 54 -1.19 31.97 -19.19
CA GLN A 54 -2.19 32.92 -18.72
C GLN A 54 -3.35 33.04 -19.71
N GLY A 55 -4.57 32.96 -19.20
CA GLY A 55 -5.76 32.97 -20.05
C GLY A 55 -5.90 31.71 -20.91
N LYS A 56 -5.15 30.62 -20.66
CA LYS A 56 -5.41 29.28 -21.21
C LYS A 56 -5.65 28.25 -20.11
N LEU A 57 -4.99 28.46 -18.97
CA LEU A 57 -5.13 27.64 -17.77
C LEU A 57 -5.52 28.54 -16.59
N SER A 58 -6.62 28.21 -15.90
CA SER A 58 -7.04 28.89 -14.68
C SER A 58 -6.24 28.40 -13.46
N SER A 59 -6.09 29.26 -12.45
CA SER A 59 -5.46 28.89 -11.16
C SER A 59 -6.12 27.67 -10.52
N GLY A 60 -7.45 27.53 -10.67
CA GLY A 60 -8.18 26.35 -10.19
C GLY A 60 -7.85 25.07 -10.97
N GLN A 61 -7.63 25.17 -12.28
CA GLN A 61 -7.27 24.04 -13.13
C GLN A 61 -5.84 23.55 -12.84
N ALA A 62 -4.89 24.46 -12.64
CA ALA A 62 -3.52 24.13 -12.22
C ALA A 62 -3.50 23.44 -10.84
N SER A 63 -4.25 23.98 -9.88
CA SER A 63 -4.41 23.35 -8.55
C SER A 63 -4.99 21.95 -8.65
N LYS A 64 -6.04 21.77 -9.46
CA LYS A 64 -6.69 20.46 -9.65
C LYS A 64 -5.76 19.45 -10.33
N LYS A 65 -4.97 19.89 -11.32
CA LYS A 65 -3.95 19.05 -11.96
C LYS A 65 -2.90 18.58 -10.94
N TRP A 66 -2.40 19.50 -10.12
CA TRP A 66 -1.43 19.17 -9.06
C TRP A 66 -1.98 18.17 -8.03
N GLU A 67 -3.22 18.35 -7.57
CA GLU A 67 -3.84 17.40 -6.64
C GLU A 67 -4.10 16.02 -7.29
N ASN A 68 -4.46 15.98 -8.57
CA ASN A 68 -4.56 14.71 -9.32
C ASN A 68 -3.21 13.99 -9.42
N LEU A 69 -2.12 14.74 -9.68
CA LEU A 69 -0.76 14.19 -9.69
C LEU A 69 -0.36 13.66 -8.31
N LYS A 70 -0.65 14.41 -7.23
CA LYS A 70 -0.39 13.97 -5.85
C LYS A 70 -1.17 12.71 -5.48
N LYS A 71 -2.43 12.64 -5.87
CA LYS A 71 -3.29 11.47 -5.61
C LYS A 71 -2.70 10.22 -6.26
N LYS A 72 -2.39 10.29 -7.56
CA LYS A 72 -1.79 9.16 -8.30
C LYS A 72 -0.40 8.79 -7.77
N TYR A 73 0.41 9.76 -7.36
CA TYR A 73 1.69 9.49 -6.69
C TYR A 73 1.50 8.74 -5.36
N LYS A 74 0.54 9.16 -4.52
CA LYS A 74 0.25 8.48 -3.24
C LYS A 74 -0.24 7.05 -3.44
N GLU A 75 -1.11 6.83 -4.42
CA GLU A 75 -1.60 5.49 -4.79
C GLU A 75 -0.45 4.56 -5.21
N LEU A 76 0.54 5.09 -5.92
CA LEU A 76 1.70 4.31 -6.37
C LEU A 76 2.80 4.14 -5.31
N LYS A 77 2.99 5.14 -4.43
CA LYS A 77 4.02 5.10 -3.37
C LYS A 77 3.56 4.30 -2.15
N TYR A 78 2.27 4.31 -1.86
CA TYR A 78 1.66 3.60 -0.74
C TYR A 78 0.46 2.79 -1.26
N PRO A 79 0.72 1.69 -2.00
CA PRO A 79 -0.36 0.82 -2.45
C PRO A 79 -1.14 0.33 -1.21
N PRO A 80 -2.48 0.38 -1.23
CA PRO A 80 -3.28 -0.16 -0.14
C PRO A 80 -2.89 -1.63 0.07
N GLY A 81 -2.43 -1.94 1.28
CA GLY A 81 -1.78 -3.22 1.59
C GLY A 81 -2.68 -4.41 1.29
N GLY A 82 -2.17 -5.38 0.52
CA GLY A 82 -2.82 -6.68 0.37
C GLY A 82 -2.65 -7.39 -0.98
N LEU A 83 -2.28 -6.69 -2.06
CA LEU A 83 -1.99 -7.34 -3.34
C LEU A 83 -0.66 -6.84 -3.89
N GLY A 84 0.39 -7.61 -3.65
CA GLY A 84 1.63 -7.47 -4.38
C GLY A 84 1.38 -7.71 -5.86
N ALA A 85 1.69 -6.70 -6.68
CA ALA A 85 2.27 -6.82 -8.02
C ALA A 85 1.89 -8.08 -8.83
N ALA A 86 0.61 -8.39 -8.95
CA ALA A 86 0.10 -9.54 -9.68
C ALA A 86 -1.16 -9.15 -10.46
N GLY A 87 -1.02 -8.20 -11.37
CA GLY A 87 -2.14 -7.83 -12.22
C GLY A 87 -1.95 -6.56 -13.03
N GLY A 88 -0.88 -6.45 -13.83
CA GLY A 88 -0.81 -5.45 -14.92
C GLY A 88 -0.96 -3.96 -14.54
N ASP A 89 -1.08 -3.65 -13.24
CA ASP A 89 -1.31 -2.31 -12.75
C ASP A 89 -0.05 -1.47 -12.96
N VAL A 90 -0.28 -0.22 -13.39
CA VAL A 90 0.72 0.81 -13.63
C VAL A 90 1.66 0.84 -12.43
N THR A 91 2.83 0.20 -12.52
CA THR A 91 3.83 0.22 -11.46
C THR A 91 4.39 1.64 -11.32
N ALA A 92 4.99 1.95 -10.16
CA ALA A 92 5.73 3.21 -9.96
C ALA A 92 6.73 3.51 -11.10
N ALA A 93 7.28 2.46 -11.75
CA ALA A 93 8.18 2.58 -12.89
C ALA A 93 7.48 2.93 -14.23
N SER A 94 6.20 2.60 -14.38
CA SER A 94 5.45 2.82 -15.63
C SER A 94 4.76 4.20 -15.71
N TRP A 95 4.59 4.88 -14.57
CA TRP A 95 4.08 6.23 -14.56
C TRP A 95 5.23 7.22 -14.70
N HIS A 96 5.40 7.76 -15.91
CA HIS A 96 6.50 8.67 -16.27
C HIS A 96 6.63 9.93 -15.37
N TRP A 97 5.58 10.33 -14.64
CA TRP A 97 5.62 11.43 -13.67
C TRP A 97 6.04 11.02 -12.26
N PHE A 98 6.17 9.73 -11.97
CA PHE A 98 6.45 9.22 -10.63
C PHE A 98 7.75 9.78 -10.05
N TYR A 99 8.85 9.71 -10.80
CA TYR A 99 10.16 10.17 -10.35
C TYR A 99 10.20 11.69 -10.12
N LEU A 100 9.65 12.46 -11.06
CA LEU A 100 9.55 13.93 -10.93
C LEU A 100 8.69 14.34 -9.74
N MET A 101 7.58 13.63 -9.50
CA MET A 101 6.72 13.87 -8.34
C MET A 101 7.37 13.40 -7.04
N ASN A 102 8.13 12.32 -7.06
CA ASN A 102 8.87 11.81 -5.91
C ASN A 102 9.95 12.82 -5.48
N GLU A 103 10.73 13.34 -6.42
CA GLU A 103 11.73 14.37 -6.16
C GLU A 103 11.10 15.70 -5.69
N ALA A 104 9.96 16.08 -6.28
CA ALA A 104 9.19 17.24 -5.85
C ALA A 104 8.71 17.12 -4.38
N MET A 105 8.22 15.93 -4.00
CA MET A 105 7.67 15.67 -2.66
C MET A 105 8.75 15.44 -1.60
N GLU A 106 9.95 15.03 -2.00
CA GLU A 106 11.11 14.86 -1.11
C GLU A 106 11.96 16.14 -0.99
N GLY A 107 11.51 17.25 -1.59
CA GLY A 107 12.19 18.55 -1.52
C GLY A 107 13.49 18.63 -2.32
N ARG A 108 13.79 17.62 -3.15
CA ARG A 108 15.03 17.54 -3.93
C ARG A 108 15.04 18.45 -5.16
N LEU A 109 13.90 19.01 -5.52
CA LEU A 109 13.75 20.03 -6.59
C LEU A 109 13.79 21.47 -6.07
N ALA A 110 14.14 21.71 -4.80
CA ALA A 110 14.33 23.07 -4.29
C ALA A 110 15.42 23.80 -5.09
N GLY A 111 15.05 24.89 -5.77
CA GLY A 111 15.96 25.66 -6.65
C GLY A 111 16.04 25.16 -8.10
N SER A 112 15.22 24.17 -8.50
CA SER A 112 15.18 23.67 -9.88
C SER A 112 14.43 24.60 -10.85
N ALA A 113 13.66 25.57 -10.33
CA ALA A 113 12.93 26.56 -11.10
C ALA A 113 13.00 27.96 -10.44
N PRO A 114 12.74 29.05 -11.19
CA PRO A 114 12.79 30.41 -10.68
C PRO A 114 11.87 30.64 -9.47
N ALA A 115 12.35 31.43 -8.50
CA ALA A 115 11.57 31.84 -7.34
C ALA A 115 10.55 32.92 -7.74
N LEU A 116 9.26 32.63 -7.55
CA LEU A 116 8.16 33.50 -7.98
C LEU A 116 7.77 34.49 -6.87
N THR A 117 7.47 35.74 -7.24
CA THR A 117 7.02 36.79 -6.30
C THR A 117 5.55 37.15 -6.52
N THR A 118 4.72 37.12 -5.47
CA THR A 118 3.27 37.37 -5.54
C THR A 118 2.87 38.85 -5.38
N SER A 119 3.84 39.77 -5.26
CA SER A 119 3.63 41.19 -4.90
C SER A 119 2.82 42.02 -5.91
N SER A 120 2.60 41.52 -7.12
CA SER A 120 1.95 42.27 -8.22
C SER A 120 0.45 41.95 -8.40
N TYR A 121 -0.18 41.20 -7.49
CA TYR A 121 -1.48 40.54 -7.76
C TYR A 121 -2.59 40.81 -6.73
N GLY A 122 -2.45 41.82 -5.89
CA GLY A 122 -3.47 42.22 -4.92
C GLY A 122 -3.96 43.62 -5.18
N ASP A 123 -5.04 43.76 -5.94
CA ASP A 123 -6.06 44.77 -5.62
C ASP A 123 -7.39 44.44 -6.30
N GLU A 124 -8.45 45.01 -5.72
CA GLU A 124 -9.88 44.93 -6.06
C GLU A 124 -10.73 43.94 -5.23
N GLU A 125 -11.70 44.57 -4.54
CA GLU A 125 -12.88 44.03 -3.85
C GLU A 125 -12.72 43.67 -2.35
N ALA A 126 -12.72 44.71 -1.52
CA ALA A 126 -13.11 44.65 -0.10
C ALA A 126 -14.06 45.82 0.23
N ASP A 127 -15.36 45.63 0.03
CA ASP A 127 -16.41 46.54 0.51
C ASP A 127 -16.58 46.37 2.04
N SER A 128 -16.56 47.48 2.80
CA SER A 128 -16.59 47.50 4.28
C SER A 128 -17.78 48.29 4.81
N PRO A 129 -18.43 47.88 5.92
CA PRO A 129 -19.79 48.27 6.30
C PRO A 129 -19.88 49.60 7.09
N GLY A 130 -19.00 50.57 6.81
CA GLY A 130 -18.88 51.82 7.59
C GLY A 130 -19.81 52.97 7.16
N THR A 131 -20.46 52.88 6.01
CA THR A 131 -21.01 54.04 5.29
C THR A 131 -22.45 54.42 5.65
N VAL A 132 -23.18 53.55 6.36
CA VAL A 132 -24.62 53.73 6.65
C VAL A 132 -24.88 54.59 7.90
N ALA A 133 -24.05 54.46 8.94
CA ALA A 133 -24.24 55.21 10.20
C ALA A 133 -23.98 56.72 10.06
N ALA A 134 -22.97 57.09 9.27
CA ALA A 134 -22.63 58.50 9.03
C ALA A 134 -23.72 59.27 8.25
N ARG A 135 -24.47 58.56 7.38
CA ARG A 135 -25.52 59.16 6.54
C ARG A 135 -26.82 59.45 7.32
N ALA A 136 -27.08 58.72 8.39
CA ALA A 136 -28.24 58.92 9.26
C ALA A 136 -28.11 60.18 10.15
N GLN A 137 -26.92 60.43 10.69
CA GLN A 137 -26.66 61.57 11.59
C GLN A 137 -26.72 62.93 10.87
N SER A 138 -26.30 62.98 9.60
CA SER A 138 -26.37 64.20 8.76
C SER A 138 -27.81 64.63 8.44
N ARG A 139 -28.73 63.68 8.24
CA ARG A 139 -30.14 63.97 7.92
C ARG A 139 -30.93 64.51 9.12
N LYS A 140 -30.56 64.14 10.35
CA LYS A 140 -31.22 64.61 11.58
C LYS A 140 -30.91 66.09 11.85
N ARG A 141 -29.64 66.50 11.72
CA ARG A 141 -29.21 67.91 11.90
C ARG A 141 -29.82 68.87 10.89
N ARG A 142 -30.00 68.41 9.65
CA ARG A 142 -30.61 69.23 8.58
C ARG A 142 -32.10 69.51 8.85
N ARG A 143 -32.85 68.52 9.34
CA ARG A 143 -34.27 68.69 9.69
C ARG A 143 -34.47 69.63 10.89
N GLU A 144 -33.54 69.66 11.82
CA GLU A 144 -33.59 70.52 13.01
C GLU A 144 -33.30 72.00 12.65
N SER A 145 -32.40 72.22 11.69
CA SER A 145 -32.14 73.55 11.09
C SER A 145 -33.33 74.09 10.31
N GLU A 146 -33.96 73.26 9.47
CA GLU A 146 -35.15 73.63 8.68
C GLU A 146 -36.36 73.93 9.61
N LYS A 147 -36.47 73.23 10.76
CA LYS A 147 -37.52 73.49 11.76
C LYS A 147 -37.33 74.84 12.48
N ASN A 148 -36.08 75.22 12.76
CA ASN A 148 -35.75 76.49 13.40
C ASN A 148 -35.93 77.69 12.46
N GLU A 149 -35.62 77.55 11.16
CA GLU A 149 -35.88 78.59 10.15
C GLU A 149 -37.39 78.85 9.95
N ILE A 150 -38.22 77.80 9.98
CA ILE A 150 -39.68 77.96 9.84
C ILE A 150 -40.29 78.64 11.08
N LEU A 151 -39.79 78.33 12.28
CA LEU A 151 -40.22 78.97 13.53
C LEU A 151 -39.88 80.46 13.58
N GLU A 152 -38.70 80.84 13.08
CA GLU A 152 -38.27 82.24 13.03
C GLU A 152 -39.05 83.06 11.98
N PHE A 153 -39.50 82.41 10.89
CA PHE A 153 -40.35 83.03 9.88
C PHE A 153 -41.78 83.29 10.42
N LEU A 154 -42.40 82.30 11.07
CA LEU A 154 -43.75 82.42 11.62
C LEU A 154 -43.83 83.43 12.77
N ASN A 155 -42.78 83.55 13.59
CA ASN A 155 -42.73 84.52 14.68
C ASN A 155 -42.58 85.97 14.17
N ASN A 156 -41.93 86.18 13.03
CA ASN A 156 -41.79 87.50 12.40
C ASN A 156 -43.05 87.93 11.61
N GLU A 157 -43.86 86.98 11.16
CA GLU A 157 -45.13 87.25 10.47
C GLU A 157 -46.25 87.61 11.47
N ALA A 158 -46.22 87.03 12.68
CA ALA A 158 -47.12 87.36 13.78
C ALA A 158 -46.93 88.78 14.36
N GLU A 159 -45.74 89.38 14.23
CA GLU A 159 -45.49 90.78 14.65
C GLU A 159 -45.84 91.84 13.58
N ARG A 160 -46.17 91.42 12.34
CA ARG A 160 -46.57 92.33 11.25
C ARG A 160 -48.08 92.51 11.11
N GLU A 161 -48.89 91.64 11.69
CA GLU A 161 -50.34 91.82 11.75
C GLU A 161 -50.78 92.15 13.17
N GLY A 162 -50.88 93.45 13.46
CA GLY A 162 -51.49 93.92 14.69
C GLY A 162 -52.99 93.60 14.76
N SER A 163 -53.42 93.22 15.95
CA SER A 163 -54.78 93.37 16.49
C SER A 163 -55.89 92.48 15.90
N MET A 164 -56.15 91.35 16.56
CA MET A 164 -57.51 91.02 17.02
C MET A 164 -57.45 90.00 18.17
N GLY A 165 -58.02 90.34 19.33
CA GLY A 165 -58.21 89.37 20.40
C GLY A 165 -59.22 88.31 19.98
N VAL A 166 -58.77 87.06 19.92
CA VAL A 166 -59.63 85.88 19.75
C VAL A 166 -59.32 84.92 20.91
N GLU A 167 -60.36 84.72 21.71
CA GLU A 167 -60.67 83.62 22.61
C GLU A 167 -59.56 82.63 23.02
N VAL A 168 -59.22 82.64 24.31
CA VAL A 168 -58.33 81.69 25.02
C VAL A 168 -58.83 80.22 24.98
N LYS A 169 -60.01 79.93 24.42
CA LYS A 169 -60.55 78.55 24.30
C LYS A 169 -60.02 77.79 23.07
N GLU A 170 -59.58 78.47 22.02
CA GLU A 170 -58.97 77.82 20.85
C GLU A 170 -57.56 77.28 21.16
N SER A 171 -56.85 77.87 22.12
CA SER A 171 -55.46 77.49 22.45
C SER A 171 -55.37 76.10 23.09
N ASP A 172 -56.27 75.76 24.02
CA ASP A 172 -56.33 74.44 24.66
C ASP A 172 -56.77 73.34 23.67
N GLU A 173 -57.66 73.69 22.72
CA GLU A 173 -58.12 72.76 21.67
C GLU A 173 -57.01 72.48 20.65
N ILE A 174 -56.23 73.50 20.27
CA ILE A 174 -55.04 73.36 19.42
C ILE A 174 -53.97 72.52 20.11
N GLU A 175 -53.72 72.74 21.41
CA GLU A 175 -52.72 71.98 22.19
C GLU A 175 -53.11 70.50 22.33
N MET A 176 -54.40 70.21 22.54
CA MET A 176 -54.92 68.84 22.53
C MET A 176 -54.79 68.17 21.15
N TYR A 177 -54.93 68.93 20.06
CA TYR A 177 -54.76 68.41 18.70
C TYR A 177 -53.31 68.09 18.38
N ILE A 178 -52.36 68.96 18.79
CA ILE A 178 -50.92 68.73 18.65
C ILE A 178 -50.48 67.52 19.47
N ALA A 179 -50.93 67.41 20.73
CA ALA A 179 -50.62 66.25 21.57
C ALA A 179 -51.20 64.94 21.00
N ARG A 180 -52.35 64.99 20.32
CA ARG A 180 -52.93 63.83 19.63
C ARG A 180 -52.11 63.43 18.41
N GLU A 181 -51.70 64.38 17.57
CA GLU A 181 -50.82 64.14 16.41
C GLU A 181 -49.44 63.62 16.84
N GLU A 182 -48.86 64.14 17.92
CA GLU A 182 -47.60 63.63 18.48
C GLU A 182 -47.76 62.20 19.01
N ALA A 183 -48.86 61.91 19.73
CA ALA A 183 -49.16 60.56 20.19
C ALA A 183 -49.45 59.58 19.04
N GLU A 184 -50.06 60.05 17.95
CA GLU A 184 -50.26 59.27 16.72
C GLU A 184 -48.92 59.02 15.99
N GLY A 185 -48.03 60.02 15.97
CA GLY A 185 -46.66 59.88 15.47
C GLY A 185 -45.83 58.89 16.27
N GLU A 186 -45.91 58.91 17.61
CA GLU A 186 -45.27 57.92 18.48
C GLU A 186 -45.84 56.52 18.28
N ARG A 187 -47.17 56.40 18.15
CA ARG A 187 -47.83 55.11 17.84
C ARG A 187 -47.39 54.55 16.50
N ALA A 188 -47.32 55.38 15.46
CA ALA A 188 -46.83 54.99 14.15
C ALA A 188 -45.34 54.58 14.17
N ALA A 189 -44.52 55.25 14.99
CA ALA A 189 -43.12 54.89 15.19
C ALA A 189 -42.98 53.53 15.89
N LEU A 190 -43.74 53.30 16.97
CA LEU A 190 -43.77 52.02 17.69
C LEU A 190 -44.31 50.87 16.84
N GLU A 191 -45.32 51.13 15.99
CA GLU A 191 -45.84 50.14 15.05
C GLU A 191 -44.78 49.72 14.03
N LYS A 192 -44.02 50.69 13.50
CA LYS A 192 -42.90 50.41 12.60
C LYS A 192 -41.81 49.59 13.29
N GLU A 193 -41.42 49.98 14.52
CA GLU A 193 -40.42 49.25 15.31
C GLU A 193 -40.87 47.82 15.60
N ARG A 194 -42.15 47.62 15.96
CA ARG A 194 -42.74 46.29 16.13
C ARG A 194 -42.68 45.48 14.84
N GLY A 195 -42.98 46.09 13.69
CA GLY A 195 -42.90 45.42 12.39
C GLY A 195 -41.46 45.03 12.01
N ASP A 196 -40.47 45.84 12.38
CA ASP A 196 -39.05 45.52 12.16
C ASP A 196 -38.56 44.40 13.10
N LEU A 197 -38.97 44.41 14.37
CA LEU A 197 -38.70 43.32 15.33
C LEU A 197 -39.38 42.00 14.92
N GLU A 198 -40.56 42.05 14.31
CA GLU A 198 -41.27 40.87 13.80
C GLU A 198 -40.52 40.24 12.62
N LYS A 199 -39.96 41.05 11.72
CA LYS A 199 -39.08 40.57 10.64
C LYS A 199 -37.80 39.94 11.19
N GLU A 200 -37.15 40.61 12.16
CA GLU A 200 -35.94 40.08 12.80
C GLU A 200 -36.20 38.73 13.47
N ARG A 201 -37.34 38.58 14.16
CA ARG A 201 -37.76 37.29 14.72
C ARG A 201 -37.95 36.22 13.66
N ALA A 202 -38.61 36.55 12.55
CA ALA A 202 -38.82 35.61 11.45
C ALA A 202 -37.50 35.17 10.79
N ASP A 203 -36.53 36.07 10.68
CA ASP A 203 -35.21 35.74 10.13
C ASP A 203 -34.37 34.88 11.09
N LEU A 204 -34.41 35.18 12.40
CA LEU A 204 -33.79 34.34 13.44
C LEU A 204 -34.41 32.93 13.50
N GLU A 205 -35.72 32.81 13.26
CA GLU A 205 -36.40 31.52 13.19
C GLU A 205 -35.92 30.69 11.99
N LYS A 206 -35.74 31.32 10.82
CA LYS A 206 -35.15 30.65 9.64
C LYS A 206 -33.72 30.20 9.92
N GLU A 207 -32.88 31.06 10.49
CA GLU A 207 -31.50 30.73 10.84
C GLU A 207 -31.45 29.55 11.83
N ARG A 208 -32.31 29.54 12.85
CA ARG A 208 -32.43 28.39 13.78
C ARG A 208 -32.82 27.11 13.06
N ALA A 209 -33.76 27.17 12.11
CA ALA A 209 -34.17 26.01 11.33
C ALA A 209 -33.04 25.49 10.40
N GLU A 210 -32.21 26.38 9.86
CA GLU A 210 -31.03 26.03 9.06
C GLU A 210 -29.94 25.37 9.92
N LEU A 211 -29.62 25.97 11.07
CA LEU A 211 -28.67 25.39 12.03
C LEU A 211 -29.12 24.02 12.53
N GLU A 212 -30.41 23.81 12.76
CA GLU A 212 -30.95 22.50 13.15
C GLU A 212 -30.76 21.46 12.04
N LYS A 213 -30.97 21.83 10.78
CA LYS A 213 -30.71 20.94 9.63
C LYS A 213 -29.23 20.60 9.52
N GLU A 214 -28.35 21.57 9.70
CA GLU A 214 -26.90 21.35 9.71
C GLU A 214 -26.49 20.42 10.85
N ARG A 215 -27.01 20.64 12.07
CA ARG A 215 -26.74 19.79 13.24
C ARG A 215 -27.13 18.33 12.97
N VAL A 216 -28.31 18.09 12.41
CA VAL A 216 -28.77 16.75 12.02
C VAL A 216 -27.89 16.16 10.91
N GLY A 217 -27.42 16.97 9.97
CA GLY A 217 -26.48 16.56 8.93
C GLY A 217 -25.15 16.08 9.52
N LEU A 218 -24.55 16.88 10.40
CA LEU A 218 -23.31 16.55 11.09
C LEU A 218 -23.44 15.31 11.98
N GLU A 219 -24.58 15.12 12.64
CA GLU A 219 -24.83 13.93 13.44
C GLU A 219 -24.89 12.66 12.57
N LYS A 220 -25.52 12.72 11.39
CA LYS A 220 -25.52 11.61 10.43
C LYS A 220 -24.11 11.30 9.92
N GLU A 221 -23.32 12.32 9.63
CA GLU A 221 -21.92 12.15 9.22
C GLU A 221 -21.09 11.51 10.33
N ARG A 222 -21.24 11.99 11.58
CA ARG A 222 -20.58 11.41 12.77
C ARG A 222 -20.88 9.91 12.91
N LEU A 223 -22.16 9.53 12.79
CA LEU A 223 -22.56 8.12 12.84
C LEU A 223 -22.00 7.30 11.65
N GLY A 224 -21.89 7.91 10.48
CA GLY A 224 -21.26 7.31 9.30
C GLY A 224 -19.77 7.00 9.55
N LEU A 225 -19.03 7.99 10.06
CA LEU A 225 -17.61 7.85 10.41
C LEU A 225 -17.40 6.83 11.53
N GLU A 226 -18.28 6.79 12.53
CA GLU A 226 -18.20 5.80 13.60
C GLU A 226 -18.38 4.37 13.08
N ARG A 227 -19.32 4.14 12.15
CA ARG A 227 -19.47 2.82 11.49
C ARG A 227 -18.23 2.44 10.70
N GLN A 228 -17.64 3.39 9.97
CA GLN A 228 -16.39 3.17 9.23
C GLN A 228 -15.24 2.82 10.17
N ARG A 229 -15.11 3.54 11.30
CA ARG A 229 -14.10 3.26 12.33
C ARG A 229 -14.20 1.84 12.86
N VAL A 230 -15.42 1.40 13.21
CA VAL A 230 -15.68 0.03 13.68
C VAL A 230 -15.41 -1.00 12.58
N GLY A 231 -15.69 -0.68 11.31
CA GLY A 231 -15.32 -1.51 10.17
C GLY A 231 -13.82 -1.73 10.06
N LEU A 232 -13.05 -0.64 10.08
CA LEU A 232 -11.58 -0.69 10.01
C LEU A 232 -10.97 -1.43 11.22
N GLU A 233 -11.53 -1.25 12.42
CA GLU A 233 -11.09 -1.98 13.61
C GLU A 233 -11.26 -3.49 13.46
N ARG A 234 -12.37 -3.93 12.86
CA ARG A 234 -12.60 -5.36 12.57
C ARG A 234 -11.65 -5.90 11.51
N GLU A 235 -11.37 -5.13 10.46
CA GLU A 235 -10.41 -5.49 9.42
C GLU A 235 -8.98 -5.61 9.98
N LEU A 236 -8.58 -4.68 10.85
CA LEU A 236 -7.28 -4.73 11.53
C LEU A 236 -7.19 -6.00 12.39
N ALA A 237 -8.22 -6.29 13.19
CA ALA A 237 -8.26 -7.51 13.99
C ALA A 237 -8.25 -8.79 13.15
N ALA A 238 -8.86 -8.79 11.95
CA ALA A 238 -8.79 -9.92 11.02
C ALA A 238 -7.35 -10.09 10.50
N THR A 239 -6.72 -9.01 10.08
CA THR A 239 -5.33 -8.99 9.59
C THR A 239 -4.35 -9.49 10.67
N ASP A 240 -4.56 -9.11 11.93
CA ASP A 240 -3.74 -9.59 13.05
C ASP A 240 -3.89 -11.11 13.28
N ARG A 241 -5.09 -11.66 13.11
CA ARG A 241 -5.32 -13.11 13.18
C ARG A 241 -4.63 -13.84 12.04
N ASP A 242 -4.72 -13.32 10.83
CA ASP A 242 -4.09 -13.91 9.64
C ASP A 242 -2.57 -13.89 9.77
N ARG A 243 -2.00 -12.78 10.26
CA ARG A 243 -0.57 -12.69 10.57
C ARG A 243 -0.14 -13.75 11.58
N ALA A 244 -0.89 -13.92 12.66
CA ALA A 244 -0.58 -14.93 13.67
C ALA A 244 -0.73 -16.37 13.12
N ALA A 245 -1.62 -16.61 12.16
CA ALA A 245 -1.75 -17.90 11.49
C ALA A 245 -0.53 -18.18 10.60
N LEU A 246 -0.10 -17.21 9.80
CA LEU A 246 1.09 -17.32 8.95
C LEU A 246 2.37 -17.54 9.76
N GLU A 247 2.51 -16.90 10.92
CA GLU A 247 3.65 -17.13 11.82
C GLU A 247 3.69 -18.58 12.34
N ARG A 248 2.53 -19.18 12.63
CA ARG A 248 2.44 -20.60 13.03
C ARG A 248 2.78 -21.54 11.87
N GLU A 249 2.27 -21.25 10.69
CA GLU A 249 2.55 -22.04 9.47
C GLU A 249 4.04 -22.01 9.15
N LYS A 250 4.67 -20.83 9.18
CA LYS A 250 6.12 -20.67 8.98
C LYS A 250 6.92 -21.50 9.98
N ALA A 251 6.54 -21.46 11.26
CA ALA A 251 7.18 -22.30 12.28
C ALA A 251 6.96 -23.80 12.03
N GLY A 252 5.82 -24.20 11.45
CA GLY A 252 5.56 -25.57 10.99
C GLY A 252 6.54 -25.98 9.88
N VAL A 253 6.62 -25.18 8.82
CA VAL A 253 7.51 -25.41 7.68
C VAL A 253 8.98 -25.49 8.10
N GLU A 254 9.43 -24.66 9.05
CA GLU A 254 10.79 -24.73 9.59
C GLU A 254 11.07 -26.06 10.31
N ARG A 255 10.10 -26.59 11.06
CA ARG A 255 10.24 -27.92 11.71
C ARG A 255 10.30 -29.04 10.68
N ASP A 256 9.44 -29.00 9.67
CA ASP A 256 9.40 -30.00 8.61
C ASP A 256 10.70 -30.00 7.79
N ARG A 257 11.22 -28.81 7.47
CA ARG A 257 12.53 -28.66 6.82
C ARG A 257 13.65 -29.30 7.63
N ALA A 258 13.68 -29.04 8.94
CA ALA A 258 14.66 -29.65 9.83
C ALA A 258 14.51 -31.18 9.93
N ALA A 259 13.28 -31.71 9.81
CA ALA A 259 13.04 -33.15 9.75
C ALA A 259 13.57 -33.77 8.46
N VAL A 260 13.27 -33.16 7.31
CA VAL A 260 13.78 -33.60 6.00
C VAL A 260 15.30 -33.58 5.95
N GLU A 261 15.95 -32.58 6.55
CA GLU A 261 17.42 -32.52 6.63
C GLU A 261 18.00 -33.68 7.46
N ARG A 262 17.34 -34.05 8.57
CA ARG A 262 17.74 -35.22 9.37
C ARG A 262 17.58 -36.53 8.60
N ASP A 263 16.45 -36.71 7.92
CA ASP A 263 16.18 -37.90 7.12
C ASP A 263 17.17 -38.04 5.96
N ARG A 264 17.50 -36.93 5.30
CA ARG A 264 18.52 -36.89 4.24
C ARG A 264 19.90 -37.31 4.77
N ALA A 265 20.31 -36.83 5.93
CA ALA A 265 21.57 -37.21 6.55
C ALA A 265 21.60 -38.70 6.94
N GLN A 266 20.45 -39.26 7.37
CA GLN A 266 20.33 -40.69 7.67
C GLN A 266 20.45 -41.53 6.39
N LEU A 267 19.74 -41.16 5.32
CA LEU A 267 19.84 -41.84 4.03
C LEU A 267 21.25 -41.83 3.44
N GLU A 268 22.00 -40.75 3.65
CA GLU A 268 23.41 -40.67 3.24
C GLU A 268 24.29 -41.66 4.01
N LYS A 269 24.07 -41.81 5.33
CA LYS A 269 24.78 -42.83 6.13
C LYS A 269 24.44 -44.24 5.69
N ASP A 270 23.16 -44.53 5.46
CA ASP A 270 22.69 -45.84 5.03
C ASP A 270 23.28 -46.20 3.67
N ARG A 271 23.29 -45.24 2.73
CA ARG A 271 23.95 -45.40 1.42
C ARG A 271 25.44 -45.73 1.57
N ALA A 272 26.15 -44.99 2.41
CA ALA A 272 27.57 -45.27 2.66
C ALA A 272 27.77 -46.64 3.34
N GLY A 273 26.83 -47.10 4.16
CA GLY A 273 26.81 -48.46 4.71
C GLY A 273 26.72 -49.51 3.61
N MET A 274 25.71 -49.38 2.73
CA MET A 274 25.51 -50.29 1.60
C MET A 274 26.69 -50.32 0.63
N GLU A 275 27.36 -49.18 0.40
CA GLU A 275 28.57 -49.12 -0.41
C GLU A 275 29.73 -49.89 0.21
N ARG A 276 29.87 -49.87 1.55
CA ARG A 276 30.88 -50.69 2.26
C ARG A 276 30.56 -52.17 2.17
N ASP A 277 29.30 -52.56 2.38
CA ASP A 277 28.84 -53.95 2.31
C ASP A 277 29.01 -54.53 0.90
N ARG A 278 28.75 -53.71 -0.12
CA ARG A 278 29.04 -54.08 -1.51
C ARG A 278 30.54 -54.33 -1.71
N ALA A 279 31.40 -53.44 -1.21
CA ALA A 279 32.84 -53.60 -1.31
C ALA A 279 33.37 -54.82 -0.52
N THR A 280 32.74 -55.21 0.59
CA THR A 280 33.08 -56.47 1.28
C THR A 280 32.69 -57.68 0.46
N LEU A 281 31.48 -57.71 -0.09
CA LEU A 281 31.04 -58.80 -0.97
C LEU A 281 31.93 -58.95 -2.20
N ASP A 282 32.35 -57.84 -2.82
CA ASP A 282 33.27 -57.87 -3.97
C ASP A 282 34.63 -58.50 -3.59
N ARG A 283 35.14 -58.24 -2.38
CA ARG A 283 36.38 -58.87 -1.88
C ARG A 283 36.19 -60.36 -1.62
N ASP A 284 35.10 -60.75 -0.96
CA ASP A 284 34.80 -62.14 -0.64
C ASP A 284 34.62 -62.95 -1.93
N TRP A 285 33.93 -62.39 -2.93
CA TRP A 285 33.78 -62.99 -4.25
C TRP A 285 35.15 -63.21 -4.92
N ALA A 286 36.04 -62.21 -4.87
CA ALA A 286 37.40 -62.35 -5.41
C ALA A 286 38.25 -63.39 -4.66
N LEU A 287 38.04 -63.59 -3.37
CA LEU A 287 38.70 -64.65 -2.59
C LEU A 287 38.18 -66.03 -2.99
N LEU A 288 36.86 -66.19 -3.07
CA LEU A 288 36.23 -67.44 -3.52
C LEU A 288 36.67 -67.84 -4.94
N GLU A 289 36.80 -66.87 -5.85
CA GLU A 289 37.29 -67.14 -7.20
C GLU A 289 38.75 -67.63 -7.19
N LYS A 290 39.60 -67.08 -6.32
CA LYS A 290 40.99 -67.57 -6.14
C LYS A 290 41.03 -68.98 -5.56
N GLU A 291 40.21 -69.28 -4.56
CA GLU A 291 40.10 -70.61 -3.96
C GLU A 291 39.61 -71.63 -4.99
N ARG A 292 38.58 -71.28 -5.77
CA ARG A 292 38.09 -72.10 -6.88
C ARG A 292 39.21 -72.40 -7.89
N ALA A 293 39.97 -71.39 -8.30
CA ALA A 293 41.11 -71.58 -9.20
C ALA A 293 42.24 -72.43 -8.56
N ALA A 294 42.45 -72.35 -7.25
CA ALA A 294 43.42 -73.21 -6.55
C ALA A 294 42.97 -74.68 -6.55
N LEU A 295 41.70 -74.94 -6.21
CA LEU A 295 41.10 -76.28 -6.26
C LEU A 295 41.15 -76.87 -7.67
N ASP A 296 40.89 -76.07 -8.71
CA ASP A 296 41.00 -76.52 -10.10
C ASP A 296 42.45 -76.95 -10.45
N ARG A 297 43.47 -76.24 -9.94
CA ARG A 297 44.88 -76.63 -10.11
C ARG A 297 45.22 -77.91 -9.35
N GLU A 298 44.80 -78.03 -8.10
CA GLU A 298 45.02 -79.24 -7.29
C GLU A 298 44.37 -80.46 -7.95
N ARG A 299 43.14 -80.30 -8.43
CA ARG A 299 42.44 -81.35 -9.18
C ARG A 299 43.22 -81.76 -10.44
N ALA A 300 43.79 -80.81 -11.18
CA ALA A 300 44.61 -81.11 -12.35
C ALA A 300 45.91 -81.86 -11.98
N ILE A 301 46.55 -81.52 -10.84
CA ILE A 301 47.71 -82.25 -10.32
C ILE A 301 47.31 -83.68 -9.96
N LEU A 302 46.25 -83.86 -9.17
CA LEU A 302 45.75 -85.19 -8.78
C LEU A 302 45.37 -86.05 -9.99
N MET A 303 44.83 -85.45 -11.05
CA MET A 303 44.55 -86.17 -12.30
C MET A 303 45.84 -86.66 -12.97
N ARG A 304 46.89 -85.84 -13.04
CA ARG A 304 48.21 -86.27 -13.55
C ARG A 304 48.83 -87.36 -12.69
N ASP A 305 48.79 -87.23 -11.37
CA ASP A 305 49.34 -88.23 -10.45
C ASP A 305 48.58 -89.56 -10.59
N LYS A 306 47.25 -89.51 -10.72
CA LYS A 306 46.42 -90.69 -10.99
C LYS A 306 46.79 -91.37 -12.31
N GLU A 307 47.02 -90.59 -13.36
CA GLU A 307 47.50 -91.10 -14.66
C GLU A 307 48.90 -91.72 -14.54
N ALA A 308 49.82 -91.06 -13.84
CA ALA A 308 51.16 -91.57 -13.58
C ALA A 308 51.13 -92.90 -12.80
N ILE A 309 50.34 -92.99 -11.73
CA ILE A 309 50.15 -94.24 -10.96
C ILE A 309 49.56 -95.34 -11.84
N LYS A 310 48.56 -95.01 -12.68
CA LYS A 310 47.97 -95.98 -13.62
C LYS A 310 49.02 -96.52 -14.58
N ASN A 311 49.86 -95.64 -15.13
CA ASN A 311 50.95 -96.04 -16.03
C ASN A 311 52.00 -96.88 -15.30
N CYS A 312 52.48 -96.47 -14.11
CA CYS A 312 53.38 -97.28 -13.29
C CYS A 312 52.79 -98.65 -12.95
N THR A 313 51.49 -98.73 -12.68
CA THR A 313 50.81 -100.01 -12.42
C THR A 313 50.79 -100.90 -13.68
N LEU A 314 50.57 -100.31 -14.86
CA LEU A 314 50.66 -101.03 -16.13
C LEU A 314 52.10 -101.49 -16.41
N GLU A 315 53.10 -100.65 -16.16
CA GLU A 315 54.52 -101.00 -16.29
C GLU A 315 54.91 -102.13 -15.33
N VAL A 316 54.50 -102.08 -14.05
CA VAL A 316 54.72 -103.16 -13.09
C VAL A 316 54.05 -104.45 -13.59
N LYS A 317 52.80 -104.39 -14.07
CA LYS A 317 52.11 -105.57 -14.65
C LYS A 317 52.83 -106.14 -15.88
N ASN A 318 53.46 -105.30 -16.70
CA ASN A 318 54.19 -105.73 -17.90
C ASN A 318 55.61 -106.24 -17.58
N ASN A 319 56.26 -105.71 -16.54
CA ASN A 319 57.62 -106.07 -16.13
C ASN A 319 57.67 -107.10 -14.99
N THR A 320 56.55 -107.44 -14.36
CA THR A 320 56.48 -108.66 -13.54
C THR A 320 56.65 -109.84 -14.48
N PRO A 321 57.75 -110.62 -14.36
CA PRO A 321 57.83 -111.87 -15.09
C PRO A 321 56.63 -112.69 -14.62
N VAL A 322 55.84 -113.19 -15.57
CA VAL A 322 54.97 -114.32 -15.31
C VAL A 322 55.89 -115.42 -14.82
N VAL A 323 56.02 -115.56 -13.50
CA VAL A 323 56.60 -116.76 -12.93
C VAL A 323 55.50 -117.79 -13.13
N GLU A 324 55.45 -118.37 -14.33
CA GLU A 324 54.98 -119.73 -14.53
C GLU A 324 55.90 -120.58 -13.64
N LEU A 325 55.56 -120.68 -12.36
CA LEU A 325 56.00 -121.79 -11.55
C LEU A 325 55.29 -122.99 -12.18
N ASP A 326 55.99 -123.65 -13.11
CA ASP A 326 55.54 -124.91 -13.71
C ASP A 326 54.96 -125.78 -12.59
N ALA A 327 53.71 -126.21 -12.74
CA ALA A 327 53.05 -127.08 -11.77
C ALA A 327 53.92 -128.32 -11.46
N GLU A 328 54.72 -128.76 -12.45
CA GLU A 328 55.72 -129.81 -12.30
C GLU A 328 56.87 -129.47 -11.32
N ALA A 329 57.28 -128.21 -11.22
CA ALA A 329 58.32 -127.77 -10.28
C ALA A 329 57.80 -127.75 -8.84
N LEU A 330 56.53 -127.39 -8.65
CA LEU A 330 55.83 -127.50 -7.36
C LEU A 330 55.62 -128.97 -6.98
N GLU A 331 55.19 -129.83 -7.91
CA GLU A 331 55.07 -131.27 -7.64
C GLU A 331 56.43 -131.92 -7.34
N ARG A 332 57.51 -131.56 -8.05
CA ARG A 332 58.86 -132.06 -7.73
C ARG A 332 59.29 -131.66 -6.33
N ARG A 333 58.97 -130.42 -5.90
CA ARG A 333 59.28 -129.94 -4.56
C ARG A 333 58.45 -130.66 -3.50
N GLU A 334 57.18 -130.92 -3.73
CA GLU A 334 56.33 -131.72 -2.84
C GLU A 334 56.77 -133.19 -2.77
N ARG A 335 57.16 -133.79 -3.90
CA ARG A 335 57.75 -135.14 -3.92
C ARG A 335 59.09 -135.18 -3.19
N PHE A 336 59.93 -134.14 -3.32
CA PHE A 336 61.19 -134.03 -2.60
C PHE A 336 60.97 -133.90 -1.09
N LEU A 337 60.01 -133.07 -0.68
CA LEU A 337 59.63 -132.91 0.73
C LEU A 337 59.05 -134.20 1.31
N SER A 338 58.17 -134.89 0.60
CA SER A 338 57.61 -136.18 1.07
C SER A 338 58.64 -137.31 1.10
N LEU A 339 59.68 -137.28 0.25
CA LEU A 339 60.82 -138.19 0.35
C LEU A 339 61.72 -137.85 1.54
N PHE A 340 61.95 -136.56 1.81
CA PHE A 340 62.69 -136.11 3.00
C PHE A 340 61.96 -136.50 4.29
N GLU A 341 60.64 -136.35 4.33
CA GLU A 341 59.81 -136.74 5.47
C GLU A 341 59.89 -138.26 5.71
N LYS A 342 59.77 -139.08 4.66
CA LYS A 342 59.96 -140.54 4.75
C LYS A 342 61.38 -140.98 5.12
N LEU A 343 62.40 -140.16 4.82
CA LEU A 343 63.79 -140.42 5.21
C LEU A 343 64.01 -140.10 6.69
N ILE A 344 63.38 -139.03 7.20
CA ILE A 344 63.38 -138.65 8.61
C ILE A 344 62.60 -139.66 9.46
N GLU A 345 61.53 -140.28 8.93
CA GLU A 345 60.75 -141.32 9.65
C GLU A 345 61.44 -142.70 9.75
N LYS A 346 62.53 -142.94 8.99
CA LYS A 346 63.27 -144.22 8.97
C LYS A 346 64.64 -144.18 9.64
N LEU A 347 65.03 -143.02 10.19
CA LEU A 347 66.14 -142.82 11.11
C LEU A 347 65.59 -142.78 12.54
#